data_AF-A0A2D6PK02-F1
#
_entry.id   AF-A0A2D6PK02-F1
#
_cell.length_a   1.000
_cell.length_b   1.000
_cell.length_c   1.000
_cell.angle_alpha   90.00
_cell.angle_beta   90.00
_cell.angle_gamma   90.00
#
_symmetry.space_group_name_H-M   'P 1'
#
loop_
_entity.id
_entity.type
_entity.pdbx_description
1 polymer ?
#
loop_
_entity_poly.entity_id
_entity_poly.type
_entity_poly.pdbx_seq_one_letter_code
_entity_poly.pdbx_strand_id
1 'polypeptide(L)'
;MSLIDALPSPSFKRRPWHPNVVLLCLSGAMLAAAWLLSFVSVAPNRIVSGTAFGMVDAISWPGAALVSLLFIAMAALSSVPTSRHYRAMLGIIILILLLMPFGLMVAGHWLVDPSLPQARLGIGAAYWTVLFVLLLCLVELRLRLGLSRWWPTLLLAGVGIAWWGCAALWLDRLALVQEFQAREGQFYQAVGQHIALVGTAVGVSVVLGMLLAMLMRRYQRLQKIAFTLLNFLQTIPSLALFGLLLAPLAWLAANVPPLAALGVSGIGNAPALIALIAYSLLPMVRNTYIALEEVS
;
A
#
# COMPACT_ATOMS: atom_id res chain seq x y z
N MET A 1 -40.46 -18.95 49.13
CA MET A 1 -39.26 -18.84 48.27
C MET A 1 -39.16 -17.40 47.84
N SER A 2 -38.15 -16.67 48.31
CA SER A 2 -38.12 -15.21 48.17
C SER A 2 -37.78 -14.83 46.72
N LEU A 3 -38.40 -13.78 46.17
CA LEU A 3 -38.14 -13.28 44.82
C LEU A 3 -36.67 -12.85 44.59
N ILE A 4 -35.90 -12.69 45.65
CA ILE A 4 -34.45 -12.41 45.63
C ILE A 4 -33.62 -13.64 45.23
N ASP A 5 -34.12 -14.85 45.46
CA ASP A 5 -33.42 -16.10 45.11
C ASP A 5 -33.59 -16.48 43.63
N ALA A 6 -34.41 -15.73 42.88
CA ALA A 6 -34.70 -15.96 41.46
C ALA A 6 -33.86 -15.11 40.49
N LEU A 7 -33.04 -14.18 41.00
CA LEU A 7 -32.18 -13.38 40.15
C LEU A 7 -30.88 -14.13 39.87
N PRO A 8 -30.50 -14.36 38.59
CA PRO A 8 -29.23 -14.98 38.26
C PRO A 8 -28.12 -14.09 38.82
N SER A 9 -27.32 -14.63 39.74
CA SER A 9 -26.10 -13.98 40.19
C SER A 9 -25.23 -13.71 38.95
N PRO A 10 -24.64 -12.51 38.80
CA PRO A 10 -23.74 -12.23 37.71
C PRO A 10 -22.50 -13.11 37.90
N SER A 11 -22.54 -14.31 37.34
CA SER A 11 -21.35 -15.14 37.25
C SER A 11 -20.37 -14.38 36.36
N PHE A 12 -19.33 -13.81 36.99
CA PHE A 12 -18.13 -13.36 36.31
C PHE A 12 -17.45 -14.61 35.75
N LYS A 13 -18.01 -15.18 34.68
CA LYS A 13 -17.30 -16.16 33.85
C LYS A 13 -16.06 -15.43 33.35
N ARG A 14 -14.90 -15.74 33.98
CA ARG A 14 -13.59 -15.35 33.47
C ARG A 14 -13.58 -15.70 31.99
N ARG A 15 -13.56 -14.69 31.11
CA ARG A 15 -13.42 -14.93 29.68
C ARG A 15 -12.18 -15.81 29.52
N PRO A 16 -12.27 -16.96 28.84
CA PRO A 16 -11.12 -17.82 28.68
C PRO A 16 -9.99 -17.01 28.04
N TRP A 17 -8.81 -17.14 28.63
CA TRP A 17 -7.63 -16.36 28.29
C TRP A 17 -7.12 -16.85 26.94
N HIS A 18 -7.62 -16.25 25.86
CA HIS A 18 -7.20 -16.58 24.51
C HIS A 18 -6.21 -15.51 24.03
N PRO A 19 -4.95 -15.85 23.74
CA PRO A 19 -4.00 -14.90 23.20
C PRO A 19 -4.50 -14.36 21.85
N ASN A 20 -4.06 -13.17 21.47
CA ASN A 20 -4.25 -12.69 20.10
C ASN A 20 -3.24 -13.43 19.19
N VAL A 21 -3.66 -14.60 18.69
CA VAL A 21 -2.82 -15.48 17.87
C VAL A 21 -2.35 -14.77 16.60
N VAL A 22 -3.17 -13.91 16.00
CA VAL A 22 -2.79 -13.15 14.80
C VAL A 22 -1.59 -12.27 15.10
N LEU A 23 -1.68 -11.41 16.12
CA LEU A 23 -0.60 -10.50 16.50
C LEU A 23 0.65 -11.26 17.00
N LEU A 24 0.47 -12.41 17.65
CA LEU A 24 1.57 -13.28 18.06
C LEU A 24 2.32 -13.85 16.85
N CYS A 25 1.59 -14.41 15.87
CA CYS A 25 2.16 -14.93 14.63
C CYS A 25 2.85 -13.84 13.81
N LEU A 26 2.24 -12.65 13.70
CA LEU A 26 2.84 -11.51 13.00
C LEU A 26 4.13 -11.03 13.70
N SER A 27 4.15 -11.01 15.03
CA SER A 27 5.36 -10.67 15.81
C SER A 27 6.48 -11.69 15.59
N GLY A 28 6.15 -12.99 15.60
CA GLY A 28 7.08 -14.06 15.28
C GLY A 28 7.60 -14.00 13.84
N ALA A 29 6.74 -13.68 12.87
CA ALA A 29 7.11 -13.51 11.47
C ALA A 29 8.09 -12.33 11.27
N MET A 30 7.89 -11.22 11.98
CA MET A 30 8.85 -10.09 11.95
C MET A 30 10.21 -10.48 12.53
N LEU A 31 10.22 -11.20 13.66
CA LEU A 31 11.47 -11.69 14.26
C LEU A 31 12.20 -12.64 13.29
N ALA A 32 11.50 -13.60 12.70
CA ALA A 32 12.07 -14.51 11.71
C ALA A 32 12.59 -13.75 10.48
N ALA A 33 11.80 -12.81 9.93
CA ALA A 33 12.21 -12.02 8.77
C ALA A 33 13.46 -11.17 9.07
N ALA A 34 13.56 -10.57 10.25
CA ALA A 34 14.70 -9.74 10.65
C ALA A 34 16.01 -10.53 10.77
N TRP A 35 15.95 -11.80 11.16
CA TRP A 35 17.13 -12.65 11.34
C TRP A 35 17.48 -13.51 10.13
N LEU A 36 16.48 -13.93 9.33
CA LEU A 36 16.68 -14.85 8.21
C LEU A 36 16.86 -14.16 6.86
N LEU A 37 16.35 -12.93 6.70
CA LEU A 37 16.44 -12.18 5.44
C LEU A 37 17.54 -11.12 5.50
N SER A 38 17.97 -10.66 4.32
CA SER A 38 18.90 -9.55 4.22
C SER A 38 18.26 -8.26 4.75
N PHE A 39 19.00 -7.55 5.60
CA PHE A 39 18.56 -6.31 6.22
C PHE A 39 18.79 -5.13 5.27
N VAL A 40 19.98 -5.05 4.70
CA VAL A 40 20.37 -4.08 3.67
C VAL A 40 21.23 -4.75 2.62
N SER A 41 21.42 -4.08 1.48
CA SER A 41 22.43 -4.45 0.50
C SER A 41 23.33 -3.25 0.19
N VAL A 42 24.60 -3.50 -0.13
CA VAL A 42 25.54 -2.45 -0.53
C VAL A 42 26.12 -2.79 -1.88
N ALA A 43 25.96 -1.87 -2.83
CA ALA A 43 26.54 -1.96 -4.15
C ALA A 43 27.56 -0.82 -4.36
N PRO A 44 28.76 -1.09 -4.88
CA PRO A 44 29.76 -0.05 -5.16
C PRO A 44 29.29 1.00 -6.19
N ASN A 45 28.41 0.61 -7.10
CA ASN A 45 27.80 1.49 -8.11
C ASN A 45 26.51 0.86 -8.65
N ARG A 46 25.92 1.44 -9.70
CA ARG A 46 24.66 0.97 -10.32
C ARG A 46 24.78 -0.37 -11.06
N ILE A 47 25.98 -0.75 -11.49
CA ILE A 47 26.21 -1.87 -12.42
C ILE A 47 26.53 -3.16 -11.66
N VAL A 48 27.29 -3.03 -10.57
CA VAL A 48 27.72 -4.16 -9.75
C VAL A 48 26.58 -4.59 -8.82
N SER A 49 26.31 -5.90 -8.79
CA SER A 49 25.33 -6.48 -7.87
C SER A 49 25.69 -6.18 -6.42
N GLY A 50 24.67 -5.83 -5.62
CA GLY A 50 24.85 -5.53 -4.21
C GLY A 50 25.18 -6.76 -3.37
N THR A 51 26.08 -6.59 -2.41
CA THR A 51 26.36 -7.56 -1.35
C THR A 51 25.31 -7.42 -0.24
N ALA A 52 24.72 -8.53 0.20
CA ALA A 52 23.65 -8.52 1.21
C ALA A 52 24.22 -8.65 2.62
N PHE A 53 23.70 -7.87 3.56
CA PHE A 53 24.11 -7.86 4.95
C PHE A 53 22.95 -8.21 5.88
N GLY A 54 23.24 -8.99 6.92
CA GLY A 54 22.28 -9.33 7.97
C GLY A 54 22.04 -8.15 8.92
N MET A 55 21.08 -8.32 9.84
CA MET A 55 20.74 -7.28 10.82
C MET A 55 21.94 -6.92 11.72
N VAL A 56 22.70 -7.91 12.19
CA VAL A 56 23.86 -7.66 13.07
C VAL A 56 24.95 -6.88 12.35
N ASP A 57 25.25 -7.22 11.09
CA ASP A 57 26.27 -6.52 10.30
C ASP A 57 25.85 -5.08 9.98
N ALA A 58 24.55 -4.85 9.79
CA ALA A 58 24.02 -3.55 9.39
C ALA A 58 23.88 -2.55 10.55
N ILE A 59 23.41 -3.01 11.72
CA ILE A 59 23.09 -2.11 12.85
C ILE A 59 23.78 -2.49 14.15
N SER A 60 24.79 -3.36 14.10
CA SER A 60 25.53 -3.92 15.24
C SER A 60 24.66 -4.77 16.19
N TRP A 61 25.32 -5.46 17.12
CA TRP A 61 24.66 -6.27 18.14
C TRP A 61 23.65 -5.50 19.00
N PRO A 62 23.96 -4.30 19.53
CA PRO A 62 22.99 -3.50 20.28
C PRO A 62 21.73 -3.17 19.48
N GLY A 63 21.87 -2.81 18.20
CA GLY A 63 20.73 -2.53 17.33
C GLY A 63 19.88 -3.77 17.07
N ALA A 64 20.53 -4.90 16.73
CA ALA A 64 19.87 -6.18 16.53
C ALA A 64 19.12 -6.67 17.78
N ALA A 65 19.72 -6.48 18.97
CA ALA A 65 19.10 -6.81 20.25
C ALA A 65 17.88 -5.92 20.54
N LEU A 66 17.99 -4.61 20.30
CA LEU A 66 16.86 -3.68 20.46
C LEU A 66 15.67 -4.05 19.58
N VAL A 67 15.91 -4.29 18.28
CA VAL A 67 14.85 -4.70 17.33
C VAL A 67 14.20 -6.01 17.78
N SER A 68 15.02 -7.00 18.15
CA SER A 68 14.52 -8.29 18.63
C SER A 68 13.69 -8.15 19.91
N LEU A 69 14.14 -7.32 20.86
CA LEU A 69 13.42 -7.04 22.10
C LEU A 69 12.05 -6.41 21.83
N LEU A 70 11.95 -5.47 20.88
CA LEU A 70 10.69 -4.85 20.53
C LEU A 70 9.70 -5.87 19.92
N PHE A 71 10.15 -6.76 19.03
CA PHE A 71 9.30 -7.83 18.49
C PHE A 71 8.89 -8.86 19.56
N ILE A 72 9.80 -9.23 20.46
CA ILE A 72 9.50 -10.12 21.59
C ILE A 72 8.50 -9.47 22.54
N ALA A 73 8.64 -8.17 22.82
CA ALA A 73 7.69 -7.41 23.63
C ALA A 73 6.30 -7.37 22.97
N MET A 74 6.22 -7.19 21.65
CA MET A 74 4.97 -7.29 20.89
C MET A 74 4.33 -8.68 21.02
N ALA A 75 5.12 -9.75 20.90
CA ALA A 75 4.66 -11.12 21.10
C ALA A 75 4.12 -11.34 22.53
N ALA A 76 4.85 -10.87 23.54
CA ALA A 76 4.44 -10.98 24.94
C ALA A 76 3.14 -10.22 25.25
N LEU A 77 2.99 -9.00 24.72
CA LEU A 77 1.76 -8.21 24.85
C LEU A 77 0.57 -8.87 24.15
N SER A 78 0.82 -9.58 23.05
CA SER A 78 -0.21 -10.31 22.28
C SER A 78 -0.78 -11.50 23.07
N SER A 79 -0.01 -12.07 23.99
CA SER A 79 -0.45 -13.16 24.86
C SER A 79 -1.51 -12.73 25.88
N VAL A 80 -1.61 -11.43 26.17
CA VAL A 80 -2.55 -10.88 27.16
C VAL A 80 -3.41 -9.80 26.51
N PRO A 81 -4.49 -10.13 25.78
CA PRO A 81 -5.23 -9.16 24.98
C PRO A 81 -6.10 -8.22 25.82
N THR A 82 -5.50 -7.15 26.35
CA THR A 82 -6.22 -6.05 27.01
C THR A 82 -6.08 -4.75 26.22
N SER A 83 -7.03 -3.83 26.38
CA SER A 83 -6.95 -2.50 25.75
C SER A 83 -5.72 -1.68 26.19
N ARG A 84 -5.10 -2.00 27.34
CA ARG A 84 -3.83 -1.38 27.75
C ARG A 84 -2.66 -1.97 26.95
N HIS A 85 -2.61 -3.28 26.81
CA HIS A 85 -1.57 -3.96 26.03
C HIS A 85 -1.64 -3.61 24.54
N TYR A 86 -2.84 -3.50 23.96
CA TYR A 86 -3.00 -3.02 22.57
C TYR A 86 -2.53 -1.58 22.37
N ARG A 87 -2.75 -0.68 23.34
CA ARG A 87 -2.22 0.69 23.29
C ARG A 87 -0.70 0.72 23.44
N ALA A 88 -0.14 -0.09 24.32
CA ALA A 88 1.32 -0.23 24.45
C ALA A 88 1.94 -0.78 23.16
N MET A 89 1.31 -1.79 22.55
CA MET A 89 1.74 -2.37 21.29
C MET A 89 1.67 -1.35 20.13
N LEU A 90 0.63 -0.52 20.09
CA LEU A 90 0.56 0.59 19.14
C LEU A 90 1.75 1.54 19.31
N GLY A 91 2.10 1.89 20.55
CA GLY A 91 3.29 2.70 20.85
C GLY A 91 4.58 2.05 20.36
N ILE A 92 4.74 0.74 20.55
CA ILE A 92 5.91 -0.02 20.05
C ILE A 92 5.95 -0.01 18.52
N ILE A 93 4.83 -0.21 17.83
CA ILE A 93 4.77 -0.16 16.36
C ILE A 93 5.21 1.21 15.84
N ILE A 94 4.68 2.30 16.42
CA ILE A 94 5.09 3.65 16.03
C ILE A 94 6.57 3.89 16.32
N LEU A 95 7.07 3.41 17.47
CA LEU A 95 8.49 3.50 17.79
C LEU A 95 9.36 2.76 16.76
N ILE A 96 9.02 1.52 16.40
CA ILE A 96 9.76 0.75 15.38
C ILE A 96 9.73 1.49 14.04
N LEU A 97 8.55 1.98 13.62
CA LEU A 97 8.41 2.75 12.39
C LEU A 97 9.29 4.01 12.41
N LEU A 98 9.38 4.73 13.53
CA LEU A 98 10.26 5.91 13.65
C LEU A 98 11.75 5.54 13.69
N LEU A 99 12.12 4.39 14.24
CA LEU A 99 13.51 3.91 14.30
C LEU A 99 14.01 3.32 12.98
N MET A 100 13.12 2.91 12.08
CA MET A 100 13.48 2.33 10.78
C MET A 100 14.45 3.18 9.96
N PRO A 101 14.23 4.48 9.69
CA PRO A 101 15.19 5.30 8.95
C PRO A 101 16.53 5.43 9.70
N PHE A 102 16.53 5.45 11.03
CA PHE A 102 17.75 5.48 11.82
C PHE A 102 18.60 4.22 11.64
N GLY A 103 17.97 3.04 11.54
CA GLY A 103 18.68 1.80 11.20
C GLY A 103 19.37 1.87 9.83
N LEU A 104 18.75 2.53 8.84
CA LEU A 104 19.39 2.77 7.54
C LEU A 104 20.55 3.77 7.63
N MET A 105 20.43 4.79 8.48
CA MET A 105 21.50 5.77 8.70
C MET A 105 22.73 5.09 9.32
N VAL A 106 22.51 4.24 10.32
CA VAL A 106 23.56 3.43 10.96
C VAL A 106 24.21 2.50 9.93
N ALA A 107 23.40 1.75 9.18
CA ALA A 107 23.91 0.86 8.13
C ALA A 107 24.70 1.60 7.04
N GLY A 108 24.22 2.78 6.64
CA GLY A 108 24.93 3.66 5.69
C GLY A 108 26.29 4.10 6.22
N HIS A 109 26.37 4.46 7.50
CA HIS A 109 27.61 4.91 8.11
C HIS A 109 28.66 3.79 8.26
N TRP A 110 28.23 2.56 8.58
CA TRP A 110 29.15 1.44 8.82
C TRP A 110 29.55 0.67 7.57
N LEU A 111 28.62 0.50 6.61
CA LEU A 111 28.81 -0.40 5.48
C LEU A 111 29.17 0.31 4.17
N VAL A 112 28.86 1.61 4.04
CA VAL A 112 29.16 2.36 2.81
C VAL A 112 30.53 3.02 2.94
N ASP A 113 31.47 2.59 2.09
CA ASP A 113 32.81 3.15 2.04
C ASP A 113 32.77 4.64 1.60
N PRO A 114 33.24 5.58 2.44
CA PRO A 114 33.28 7.00 2.11
C PRO A 114 34.13 7.33 0.88
N SER A 115 35.11 6.48 0.54
CA SER A 115 35.98 6.65 -0.63
C SER A 115 35.28 6.37 -1.96
N LEU A 116 34.10 5.72 -1.92
CA LEU A 116 33.32 5.35 -3.10
C LEU A 116 32.06 6.25 -3.21
N PRO A 117 32.16 7.42 -3.87
CA PRO A 117 31.04 8.36 -3.95
C PRO A 117 29.83 7.83 -4.73
N GLN A 118 29.99 6.75 -5.51
CA GLN A 118 28.91 6.10 -6.24
C GLN A 118 28.26 4.93 -5.48
N ALA A 119 28.76 4.59 -4.28
CA ALA A 119 28.23 3.49 -3.50
C ALA A 119 26.78 3.76 -3.05
N ARG A 120 26.01 2.68 -3.00
CA ARG A 120 24.56 2.71 -2.80
C ARG A 120 24.15 1.72 -1.73
N LEU A 121 23.38 2.22 -0.78
CA LEU A 121 22.70 1.41 0.23
C LEU A 121 21.31 1.03 -0.28
N GLY A 122 21.05 -0.25 -0.51
CA GLY A 122 19.75 -0.81 -0.82
C GLY A 122 19.00 -1.27 0.44
N ILE A 123 17.67 -1.15 0.40
CA ILE A 123 16.79 -1.66 1.45
C ILE A 123 16.57 -3.16 1.22
N GLY A 124 16.94 -3.99 2.19
CA GLY A 124 16.83 -5.45 2.10
C GLY A 124 15.40 -5.98 2.31
N ALA A 125 15.21 -7.28 2.06
CA ALA A 125 13.91 -7.92 2.15
C ALA A 125 13.34 -7.93 3.58
N ALA A 126 14.20 -7.96 4.61
CA ALA A 126 13.77 -7.89 6.00
C ALA A 126 13.02 -6.58 6.29
N TYR A 127 13.54 -5.43 5.82
CA TYR A 127 12.91 -4.12 6.03
C TYR A 127 11.51 -4.05 5.42
N TRP A 128 11.38 -4.46 4.15
CA TRP A 128 10.08 -4.44 3.46
C TRP A 128 9.07 -5.38 4.13
N THR A 129 9.53 -6.56 4.54
CA THR A 129 8.68 -7.56 5.21
C THR A 129 8.22 -7.05 6.57
N VAL A 130 9.13 -6.50 7.38
CA VAL A 130 8.79 -5.91 8.68
C VAL A 130 7.85 -4.74 8.50
N LEU A 131 8.10 -3.83 7.55
CA LEU A 131 7.19 -2.71 7.26
C LEU A 131 5.78 -3.21 6.91
N PHE A 132 5.68 -4.17 6.00
CA PHE A 132 4.41 -4.77 5.61
C PHE A 132 3.67 -5.40 6.81
N VAL A 133 4.37 -6.19 7.63
CA VAL A 133 3.77 -6.83 8.79
C VAL A 133 3.38 -5.83 9.88
N LEU A 134 4.16 -4.76 10.10
CA LEU A 134 3.79 -3.67 11.01
C LEU A 134 2.49 -2.98 10.56
N LEU A 135 2.30 -2.79 9.25
CA LEU A 135 1.06 -2.23 8.71
C LEU A 135 -0.13 -3.17 8.91
N LEU A 136 0.05 -4.50 8.79
CA LEU A 136 -0.99 -5.48 9.13
C LEU A 136 -1.33 -5.46 10.63
N CYS A 137 -0.32 -5.38 11.50
CA CYS A 137 -0.53 -5.21 12.95
C CYS A 137 -1.32 -3.93 13.26
N LEU A 138 -1.05 -2.83 12.55
CA LEU A 138 -1.79 -1.57 12.71
C LEU A 138 -3.27 -1.72 12.33
N VAL A 139 -3.58 -2.45 11.25
CA VAL A 139 -4.95 -2.75 10.84
C VAL A 139 -5.68 -3.55 11.92
N GLU A 140 -5.06 -4.61 12.45
CA GLU A 140 -5.62 -5.43 13.53
C GLU A 140 -5.84 -4.58 14.79
N LEU A 141 -4.85 -3.79 15.23
CA LEU A 141 -4.98 -2.92 16.40
C LEU A 141 -6.05 -1.85 16.23
N ARG A 142 -6.20 -1.27 15.03
CA ARG A 142 -7.27 -0.31 14.73
C ARG A 142 -8.64 -0.93 14.99
N LEU A 143 -8.86 -2.16 14.53
CA LEU A 143 -10.12 -2.90 14.74
C LEU A 143 -10.33 -3.24 16.22
N ARG A 144 -9.28 -3.67 16.94
CA ARG A 144 -9.36 -4.03 18.36
C ARG A 144 -9.55 -2.86 19.31
N LEU A 145 -8.99 -1.70 18.97
CA LEU A 145 -9.10 -0.48 19.76
C LEU A 145 -10.27 0.41 19.35
N GLY A 146 -11.01 0.05 18.28
CA GLY A 146 -12.12 0.87 17.77
C GLY A 146 -11.66 2.25 17.28
N LEU A 147 -10.44 2.37 16.75
CA LEU A 147 -9.90 3.65 16.31
C LEU A 147 -10.58 4.09 15.00
N SER A 148 -10.98 5.36 14.97
CA SER A 148 -11.42 6.02 13.73
C SER A 148 -10.36 5.91 12.63
N ARG A 149 -10.79 5.91 11.37
CA ARG A 149 -9.89 5.86 10.20
C ARG A 149 -8.85 6.99 10.17
N TRP A 150 -9.16 8.12 10.78
CA TRP A 150 -8.31 9.32 10.79
C TRP A 150 -7.09 9.21 11.71
N TRP A 151 -7.19 8.45 12.80
CA TRP A 151 -6.09 8.37 13.76
C TRP A 151 -4.86 7.62 13.23
N PRO A 152 -4.98 6.38 12.70
CA PRO A 152 -3.85 5.69 12.10
C PRO A 152 -3.29 6.43 10.89
N THR A 153 -4.12 7.14 10.11
CA THR A 153 -3.66 7.91 8.95
C THR A 153 -2.84 9.13 9.37
N LEU A 154 -3.26 9.87 10.40
CA LEU A 154 -2.46 10.97 10.97
C LEU A 154 -1.13 10.47 11.55
N LEU A 155 -1.15 9.34 12.27
CA LEU A 155 0.07 8.73 12.81
C LEU A 155 1.05 8.33 11.70
N LEU A 156 0.55 7.64 10.66
CA LEU A 156 1.36 7.24 9.51
C LEU A 156 1.84 8.45 8.70
N ALA A 157 1.06 9.53 8.60
CA ALA A 157 1.51 10.78 7.99
C ALA A 157 2.67 11.40 8.76
N GLY A 158 2.59 11.45 10.10
CA GLY A 158 3.69 11.91 10.96
C GLY A 158 4.96 11.06 10.80
N VAL A 159 4.82 9.73 10.79
CA VAL A 159 5.92 8.80 10.49
C VAL A 159 6.50 9.06 9.10
N GLY A 160 5.65 9.26 8.09
CA GLY A 160 6.07 9.52 6.72
C GLY A 160 6.86 10.84 6.59
N ILE A 161 6.45 11.88 7.31
CA ILE A 161 7.20 13.16 7.38
C ILE A 161 8.56 12.94 8.04
N ALA A 162 8.63 12.16 9.12
CA ALA A 162 9.89 11.82 9.76
C ALA A 162 10.83 11.04 8.81
N TRP A 163 10.29 10.05 8.08
CA TRP A 163 11.04 9.30 7.07
C TRP A 163 11.55 10.21 5.95
N TRP A 164 10.70 11.12 5.46
CA TRP A 164 11.10 12.11 4.46
C TRP A 164 12.24 12.99 4.97
N GLY A 165 12.12 13.51 6.21
CA GLY A 165 13.16 14.34 6.82
C GLY A 165 14.49 13.58 6.93
N CYS A 166 14.45 12.34 7.40
CA CYS A 166 15.61 11.44 7.42
C CYS A 166 16.20 11.23 6.02
N ALA A 167 15.34 10.96 5.04
CA ALA A 167 15.72 10.72 3.66
C ALA A 167 16.44 11.93 3.04
N ALA A 168 15.89 13.13 3.25
CA ALA A 168 16.39 14.36 2.66
C ALA A 168 17.70 14.87 3.29
N LEU A 169 17.90 14.63 4.58
CA LEU A 169 18.99 15.24 5.35
C LEU A 169 20.16 14.30 5.65
N TRP A 170 19.92 12.99 5.80
CA TRP A 170 20.94 12.04 6.30
C TRP A 170 21.09 10.74 5.50
N LEU A 171 20.26 10.50 4.48
CA LEU A 171 20.27 9.26 3.70
C LEU A 171 20.55 9.50 2.21
N ASP A 172 21.51 10.37 1.91
CA ASP A 172 22.01 10.64 0.56
C ASP A 172 22.57 9.39 -0.12
N ARG A 173 23.12 8.44 0.65
CA ARG A 173 23.64 7.16 0.17
C ARG A 173 22.57 6.10 -0.13
N LEU A 174 21.32 6.34 0.25
CA LEU A 174 20.22 5.41 0.01
C LEU A 174 19.92 5.33 -1.49
N ALA A 175 19.91 4.12 -2.04
CA ALA A 175 19.74 3.88 -3.48
C ALA A 175 18.45 4.53 -4.03
N LEU A 176 17.37 4.51 -3.24
CA LEU A 176 16.09 5.14 -3.59
C LEU A 176 16.21 6.66 -3.69
N VAL A 177 16.94 7.30 -2.76
CA VAL A 177 17.14 8.76 -2.74
C VAL A 177 18.00 9.19 -3.93
N GLN A 178 19.10 8.48 -4.19
CA GLN A 178 19.95 8.76 -5.36
C GLN A 178 19.20 8.59 -6.68
N GLU A 179 18.40 7.53 -6.82
CA GLU A 179 17.66 7.29 -8.07
C GLU A 179 16.55 8.33 -8.27
N PHE A 180 15.89 8.76 -7.18
CA PHE A 180 14.93 9.85 -7.22
C PHE A 180 15.60 11.16 -7.64
N GLN A 181 16.70 11.56 -7.00
CA GLN A 181 17.43 12.79 -7.34
C GLN A 181 17.95 12.77 -8.79
N ALA A 182 18.41 11.62 -9.28
CA ALA A 182 18.87 11.47 -10.66
C ALA A 182 17.74 11.57 -11.70
N ARG A 183 16.48 11.34 -11.31
CA ARG A 183 15.31 11.28 -12.22
C ARG A 183 14.16 12.20 -11.80
N GLU A 184 14.41 13.16 -10.93
CA GLU A 184 13.38 14.00 -10.31
C GLU A 184 12.47 14.66 -11.36
N GLY A 185 13.06 15.27 -12.39
CA GLY A 185 12.31 15.89 -13.48
C GLY A 185 11.40 14.91 -14.23
N GLN A 186 11.88 13.69 -14.51
CA GLN A 186 11.08 12.63 -15.15
C GLN A 186 9.97 12.15 -14.21
N PHE A 187 10.25 12.05 -12.91
CA PHE A 187 9.27 11.64 -11.91
C PHE A 187 8.10 12.63 -11.84
N TYR A 188 8.37 13.93 -11.69
CA TYR A 188 7.30 14.93 -11.64
C TYR A 188 6.52 15.04 -12.95
N GLN A 189 7.19 14.91 -14.10
CA GLN A 189 6.50 14.82 -15.38
C GLN A 189 5.57 13.61 -15.44
N ALA A 190 6.04 12.44 -15.01
CA ALA A 190 5.23 11.22 -14.97
C ALA A 190 4.05 11.33 -14.00
N VAL A 191 4.24 11.95 -12.82
CA VAL A 191 3.16 12.23 -11.87
C VAL A 191 2.11 13.16 -12.49
N GLY A 192 2.53 14.23 -13.16
CA GLY A 192 1.62 15.14 -13.87
C GLY A 192 0.83 14.43 -14.96
N GLN A 193 1.50 13.62 -15.78
CA GLN A 193 0.86 12.79 -16.80
C GLN A 193 -0.14 11.80 -16.19
N HIS A 194 0.22 11.16 -15.07
CA HIS A 194 -0.66 10.24 -14.37
C HIS A 194 -1.92 10.93 -13.84
N ILE A 195 -1.78 12.08 -13.18
CA ILE A 195 -2.92 12.87 -12.69
C ILE A 195 -3.82 13.30 -13.86
N ALA A 196 -3.25 13.79 -14.95
CA ALA A 196 -4.01 14.19 -16.13
C ALA A 196 -4.77 13.01 -16.75
N LEU A 197 -4.11 11.86 -16.93
CA LEU A 197 -4.72 10.66 -17.50
C LEU A 197 -5.84 10.11 -16.62
N VAL A 198 -5.57 9.91 -15.33
CA VAL A 198 -6.56 9.37 -14.38
C VAL A 198 -7.70 10.34 -14.17
N GLY A 199 -7.41 11.64 -14.01
CA GLY A 199 -8.43 12.67 -13.88
C GLY A 199 -9.36 12.75 -15.09
N THR A 200 -8.81 12.69 -16.30
CA THR A 200 -9.59 12.66 -17.54
C THR A 200 -10.44 11.39 -17.62
N ALA A 201 -9.86 10.21 -17.34
CA ALA A 201 -10.58 8.95 -17.37
C ALA A 201 -11.74 8.93 -16.39
N VAL A 202 -11.51 9.34 -15.13
CA VAL A 202 -12.54 9.41 -14.09
C VAL A 202 -13.63 10.41 -14.49
N GLY A 203 -13.27 11.60 -14.97
CA GLY A 203 -14.23 12.61 -15.41
C GLY A 203 -15.14 12.09 -16.52
N VAL A 204 -14.56 11.47 -17.55
CA VAL A 204 -15.33 10.85 -18.65
C VAL A 204 -16.21 9.71 -18.15
N SER A 205 -15.69 8.83 -17.29
CA SER A 205 -16.46 7.70 -16.74
C SER A 205 -17.62 8.13 -15.84
N VAL A 206 -17.49 9.22 -15.09
CA VAL A 206 -18.60 9.78 -14.29
C VAL A 206 -19.72 10.24 -15.22
N VAL A 207 -19.39 11.01 -16.27
CA VAL A 207 -20.38 11.50 -17.24
C VAL A 207 -21.06 10.33 -17.96
N LEU A 208 -20.28 9.41 -18.53
CA LEU A 208 -20.81 8.24 -19.23
C LEU A 208 -21.62 7.33 -18.29
N GLY A 209 -21.13 7.11 -17.09
CA GLY A 209 -21.79 6.27 -16.09
C GLY A 209 -23.14 6.83 -15.66
N MET A 210 -23.21 8.15 -15.45
CA MET A 210 -24.45 8.84 -15.13
C MET A 210 -25.46 8.78 -16.28
N LEU A 211 -25.04 9.08 -17.50
CA LEU A 211 -25.90 9.02 -18.69
C LEU A 211 -26.46 7.60 -18.88
N LEU A 212 -25.61 6.58 -18.75
CA LEU A 212 -26.01 5.19 -18.92
C LEU A 212 -26.97 4.76 -17.80
N ALA A 213 -26.69 5.10 -16.54
CA ALA A 213 -27.57 4.79 -15.41
C ALA A 213 -28.96 5.43 -15.54
N MET A 214 -29.04 6.69 -15.99
CA MET A 214 -30.32 7.35 -16.28
C MET A 214 -31.09 6.64 -17.39
N LEU A 215 -30.41 6.21 -18.46
CA LEU A 215 -31.04 5.50 -19.57
C LEU A 215 -31.53 4.10 -19.16
N MET A 216 -30.80 3.41 -18.28
CA MET A 216 -31.21 2.12 -17.72
C MET A 216 -32.52 2.18 -16.94
N ARG A 217 -32.78 3.28 -16.22
CA ARG A 217 -34.07 3.47 -15.52
C ARG A 217 -35.25 3.44 -16.47
N ARG A 218 -35.08 4.04 -17.65
CA ARG A 218 -36.13 4.07 -18.69
C ARG A 218 -36.25 2.74 -19.43
N TYR A 219 -35.15 2.01 -19.60
CA TYR A 219 -35.09 0.79 -20.40
C TYR A 219 -34.46 -0.38 -19.65
N GLN A 220 -35.30 -1.17 -18.97
CA GLN A 220 -34.88 -2.36 -18.19
C GLN A 220 -34.04 -3.38 -18.97
N ARG A 221 -34.26 -3.52 -20.29
CA ARG A 221 -33.42 -4.38 -21.15
C ARG A 221 -31.99 -3.86 -21.27
N LEU A 222 -31.80 -2.55 -21.32
CA LEU A 222 -30.49 -1.92 -21.43
C LEU A 222 -29.65 -2.17 -20.17
N GLN A 223 -30.28 -2.16 -18.99
CA GLN A 223 -29.63 -2.47 -17.72
C GLN A 223 -28.95 -3.84 -17.75
N LYS A 224 -29.70 -4.89 -18.15
CA LYS A 224 -29.16 -6.26 -18.25
C LYS A 224 -28.00 -6.35 -19.22
N ILE A 225 -28.15 -5.78 -20.42
CA ILE A 225 -27.11 -5.84 -21.46
C ILE A 225 -25.85 -5.10 -20.99
N ALA A 226 -26.00 -3.88 -20.49
CA ALA A 226 -24.88 -3.06 -20.09
C ALA A 226 -24.14 -3.65 -18.89
N PHE A 227 -24.83 -4.13 -17.84
CA PHE A 227 -24.13 -4.82 -16.75
C PHE A 227 -23.42 -6.08 -17.21
N THR A 228 -24.00 -6.87 -18.12
CA THR A 228 -23.32 -8.05 -18.68
C THR A 228 -22.03 -7.66 -19.41
N LEU A 229 -22.09 -6.64 -20.29
CA LEU A 229 -20.91 -6.17 -21.04
C LEU A 229 -19.84 -5.60 -20.10
N LEU A 230 -20.24 -4.78 -19.14
CA LEU A 230 -19.33 -4.16 -18.19
C LEU A 230 -18.66 -5.18 -17.27
N ASN A 231 -19.40 -6.20 -16.82
CA ASN A 231 -18.82 -7.31 -16.05
C ASN A 231 -17.85 -8.14 -16.91
N PHE A 232 -18.23 -8.46 -18.15
CA PHE A 232 -17.35 -9.18 -19.08
C PHE A 232 -16.05 -8.41 -19.32
N LEU A 233 -16.12 -7.11 -19.53
CA LEU A 233 -14.93 -6.28 -19.77
C LEU A 233 -13.96 -6.30 -18.59
N GLN A 234 -14.47 -6.38 -17.36
CA GLN A 234 -13.65 -6.45 -16.15
C GLN A 234 -12.96 -7.81 -15.95
N THR A 235 -13.41 -8.88 -16.59
CA THR A 235 -12.73 -10.18 -16.48
C THR A 235 -11.51 -10.28 -17.41
N ILE A 236 -11.40 -9.41 -18.40
CA ILE A 236 -10.21 -9.30 -19.25
C ILE A 236 -9.06 -8.77 -18.38
N PRO A 237 -7.87 -9.39 -18.37
CA PRO A 237 -6.71 -8.82 -17.70
C PRO A 237 -6.27 -7.51 -18.37
N SER A 238 -5.85 -6.51 -17.59
CA SER A 238 -5.51 -5.18 -18.13
C SER A 238 -4.43 -5.24 -19.21
N LEU A 239 -3.37 -6.03 -19.00
CA LEU A 239 -2.30 -6.25 -19.98
C LEU A 239 -2.84 -6.80 -21.32
N ALA A 240 -3.82 -7.72 -21.25
CA ALA A 240 -4.44 -8.29 -22.44
C ALA A 240 -5.34 -7.28 -23.15
N LEU A 241 -6.11 -6.47 -22.40
CA LEU A 241 -6.92 -5.40 -22.98
C LEU A 241 -6.05 -4.38 -23.73
N PHE A 242 -4.90 -3.99 -23.16
CA PHE A 242 -3.92 -3.14 -23.86
C PHE A 242 -3.45 -3.77 -25.18
N GLY A 243 -3.10 -5.06 -25.16
CA GLY A 243 -2.72 -5.79 -26.37
C GLY A 243 -3.85 -5.86 -27.42
N LEU A 244 -5.09 -6.08 -26.98
CA LEU A 244 -6.27 -6.10 -27.83
C LEU A 244 -6.58 -4.73 -28.45
N LEU A 245 -6.31 -3.63 -27.76
CA LEU A 245 -6.53 -2.28 -28.27
C LEU A 245 -5.44 -1.81 -29.24
N LEU A 246 -4.24 -2.39 -29.17
CA LEU A 246 -3.10 -1.95 -29.98
C LEU A 246 -3.39 -2.03 -31.48
N ALA A 247 -3.77 -3.20 -31.98
CA ALA A 247 -3.98 -3.40 -33.42
C ALA A 247 -5.19 -2.60 -33.96
N PRO A 248 -6.37 -2.59 -33.30
CA PRO A 248 -7.51 -1.78 -33.73
C PRO A 248 -7.22 -0.27 -33.72
N LEU A 249 -6.57 0.25 -32.68
CA LEU A 249 -6.27 1.69 -32.61
C LEU A 249 -5.17 2.10 -33.58
N ALA A 250 -4.16 1.25 -33.81
CA ALA A 250 -3.15 1.49 -34.84
C ALA A 250 -3.79 1.51 -36.24
N TRP A 251 -4.70 0.57 -36.51
CA TRP A 251 -5.46 0.54 -37.76
C TRP A 251 -6.33 1.79 -37.93
N LEU A 252 -7.04 2.20 -36.87
CA LEU A 252 -7.86 3.43 -36.90
C LEU A 252 -7.02 4.68 -37.15
N ALA A 253 -5.86 4.80 -36.51
CA ALA A 253 -4.95 5.91 -36.72
C ALA A 253 -4.44 5.96 -38.18
N ALA A 254 -4.15 4.81 -38.78
CA ALA A 254 -3.68 4.73 -40.16
C ALA A 254 -4.76 5.06 -41.20
N ASN A 255 -6.03 4.75 -40.91
CA ASN A 255 -7.12 4.86 -41.88
C ASN A 255 -8.03 6.08 -41.66
N VAL A 256 -7.93 6.76 -40.52
CA VAL A 256 -8.77 7.92 -40.19
C VAL A 256 -7.91 9.10 -39.74
N PRO A 257 -7.45 9.96 -40.68
CA PRO A 257 -6.51 11.05 -40.39
C PRO A 257 -6.93 12.02 -39.27
N PRO A 258 -8.22 12.39 -39.13
CA PRO A 258 -8.66 13.23 -38.01
C PRO A 258 -8.43 12.59 -36.63
N LEU A 259 -8.57 11.26 -36.50
CA LEU A 259 -8.35 10.55 -35.24
C LEU A 259 -6.86 10.47 -34.90
N ALA A 260 -6.00 10.30 -35.90
CA ALA A 260 -4.55 10.39 -35.71
C ALA A 260 -4.12 11.78 -35.25
N ALA A 261 -4.72 12.85 -35.81
CA ALA A 261 -4.45 14.24 -35.39
C ALA A 261 -4.88 14.52 -33.94
N LEU A 262 -5.88 13.79 -33.42
CA LEU A 262 -6.31 13.84 -32.02
C LEU A 262 -5.44 12.97 -31.08
N GLY A 263 -4.37 12.34 -31.59
CA GLY A 263 -3.45 11.54 -30.80
C GLY A 263 -3.90 10.10 -30.56
N VAL A 264 -4.84 9.57 -31.37
CA VAL A 264 -5.18 8.14 -31.34
C VAL A 264 -4.03 7.35 -31.96
N SER A 265 -3.55 6.36 -31.20
CA SER A 265 -2.46 5.47 -31.59
C SER A 265 -2.64 4.11 -30.92
N GLY A 266 -1.97 3.08 -31.44
CA GLY A 266 -1.95 1.75 -30.82
C GLY A 266 -1.20 1.69 -29.49
N ILE A 267 -0.35 2.68 -29.19
CA ILE A 267 0.49 2.74 -27.99
C ILE A 267 0.46 4.16 -27.44
N GLY A 268 0.35 4.31 -26.12
CA GLY A 268 0.41 5.60 -25.42
C GLY A 268 -0.90 5.97 -24.73
N ASN A 269 -1.25 7.26 -24.75
CA ASN A 269 -2.34 7.82 -23.95
C ASN A 269 -3.73 7.30 -24.37
N ALA A 270 -3.97 7.11 -25.67
CA ALA A 270 -5.28 6.67 -26.17
C ALA A 270 -5.72 5.29 -25.64
N PRO A 271 -4.93 4.19 -25.81
CA PRO A 271 -5.30 2.90 -25.25
C PRO A 271 -5.37 2.93 -23.72
N ALA A 272 -4.50 3.71 -23.06
CA ALA A 272 -4.53 3.87 -21.61
C ALA A 272 -5.84 4.51 -21.13
N LEU A 273 -6.28 5.59 -21.78
CA LEU A 273 -7.52 6.28 -21.44
C LEU A 273 -8.73 5.39 -21.66
N ILE A 274 -8.80 4.68 -22.80
CA ILE A 274 -9.89 3.75 -23.11
C ILE A 274 -9.96 2.63 -22.08
N ALA A 275 -8.82 2.01 -21.73
CA ALA A 275 -8.76 0.99 -20.71
C ALA A 275 -9.21 1.53 -19.34
N LEU A 276 -8.68 2.69 -18.92
CA LEU A 276 -9.07 3.29 -17.63
C LEU A 276 -10.57 3.61 -17.58
N ILE A 277 -11.15 4.13 -18.66
CA ILE A 277 -12.60 4.38 -18.75
C ILE A 277 -13.36 3.06 -18.64
N ALA A 278 -13.00 2.07 -19.45
CA ALA A 278 -13.62 0.74 -19.47
C ALA A 278 -13.70 0.10 -18.06
N TYR A 279 -12.59 0.07 -17.32
CA TYR A 279 -12.57 -0.55 -15.98
C TYR A 279 -13.31 0.29 -14.95
N SER A 280 -13.25 1.62 -15.05
CA SER A 280 -13.95 2.51 -14.11
C SER A 280 -15.45 2.63 -14.39
N LEU A 281 -15.93 2.28 -15.59
CA LEU A 281 -17.33 2.47 -15.97
C LEU A 281 -18.29 1.58 -15.17
N LEU A 282 -17.96 0.30 -14.92
CA LEU A 282 -18.82 -0.60 -14.13
C LEU A 282 -19.12 -0.06 -12.73
N PRO A 283 -18.13 0.27 -11.88
CA PRO A 283 -18.44 0.80 -10.56
C PRO A 283 -19.16 2.15 -10.63
N MET A 284 -18.83 3.02 -11.59
CA MET A 284 -19.53 4.31 -11.75
C MET A 284 -21.01 4.11 -12.10
N VAL A 285 -21.32 3.27 -13.08
CA VAL A 285 -22.69 2.94 -13.49
C VAL A 285 -23.43 2.27 -12.33
N ARG A 286 -22.83 1.25 -11.69
CA ARG A 286 -23.47 0.51 -10.60
C ARG A 286 -23.79 1.40 -9.41
N ASN A 287 -22.83 2.18 -8.95
CA ASN A 287 -23.03 3.09 -7.81
C ASN A 287 -24.07 4.17 -8.13
N THR A 288 -24.02 4.74 -9.34
CA THR A 288 -25.00 5.76 -9.75
C THR A 288 -26.40 5.17 -9.88
N TYR A 289 -26.53 3.99 -10.48
CA TYR A 289 -27.81 3.30 -10.64
C TYR A 289 -28.44 2.97 -9.29
N ILE A 290 -27.68 2.38 -8.35
CA ILE A 290 -28.16 2.10 -6.99
C ILE A 290 -28.57 3.38 -6.27
N ALA A 291 -27.73 4.43 -6.33
CA ALA A 291 -28.06 5.72 -5.70
C ALA A 291 -29.35 6.35 -6.27
N LEU A 292 -29.61 6.20 -7.57
CA LEU A 292 -30.85 6.67 -8.19
C LEU A 292 -32.07 5.83 -7.79
N GLU A 293 -31.91 4.53 -7.53
CA GLU A 293 -32.98 3.65 -7.02
C GLU A 293 -33.30 3.90 -5.56
N GLU A 294 -32.33 4.25 -4.71
CA GLU A 294 -32.57 4.51 -3.28
C GLU A 294 -33.39 5.79 -3.02
N VAL A 295 -33.35 6.76 -3.94
CA VAL A 295 -34.01 8.08 -3.77
C VAL A 295 -35.32 8.17 -4.56
N SER A 296 -35.69 7.15 -5.33
CA SER A 296 -36.91 7.11 -6.15
C SER A 296 -37.92 6.09 -5.67
#